data_AF-A0A321LYI4-F1
#
_entry.id   AF-A0A321LYI4-F1
#
_cell.length_a   1.000
_cell.length_b   1.000
_cell.length_c   1.000
_cell.angle_alpha   90.00
_cell.angle_beta   90.00
_cell.angle_gamma   90.00
#
_symmetry.space_group_name_H-M   'P 1'
#
loop_
_entity.id
_entity.type
_entity.pdbx_description
1 polymer ?
#
loop_
_entity_poly.entity_id
_entity_poly.type
_entity_poly.pdbx_seq_one_letter_code
_entity_poly.pdbx_strand_id
1 'polypeptide(L)'
;MSLWNSLRETLIATLRHRRLWLIQFFANLLLMLWVVGIVHMPDSYAWQVIASILMIALLVVMVAILQGGTLNYCLETDRNKASALQPPFWNALKHVVPVILLMVILYFLYDLIGRLDNYQYSFPRYLRSEFPAWLRRIVSEPAVRGLYSAFLTFLRCILLPGLFLPLALLCADRNFRGFFQLRIWLRMLLNLAWWIVVIVAWFLGIWCVAKLLHWTLDPKTASLHGEQIWLAFRLIVSCLLAIFSWLWVCTLLARARIKAEAAMEKSPAV
;
A
#
# COMPACT_ATOMS: atom_id res chain seq x y z
N MET A 1 5.94 9.34 -25.95
CA MET A 1 7.10 9.91 -25.21
C MET A 1 6.75 10.51 -23.84
N SER A 2 5.52 10.98 -23.58
CA SER A 2 5.17 11.64 -22.29
C SER A 2 5.15 10.73 -21.06
N LEU A 3 4.75 9.46 -21.20
CA LEU A 3 4.62 8.52 -20.08
C LEU A 3 5.96 8.13 -19.46
N TRP A 4 6.95 7.78 -20.29
CA TRP A 4 8.29 7.41 -19.83
C TRP A 4 8.99 8.53 -19.08
N ASN A 5 8.91 9.76 -19.59
CA ASN A 5 9.49 10.93 -18.92
C ASN A 5 8.82 11.16 -17.56
N SER A 6 7.49 11.04 -17.49
CA SER A 6 6.75 11.15 -16.22
C SER A 6 7.22 10.10 -15.20
N LEU A 7 7.40 8.85 -15.62
CA LEU A 7 7.88 7.77 -14.74
C LEU A 7 9.32 8.03 -14.27
N ARG A 8 10.22 8.38 -15.19
CA ARG A 8 11.62 8.69 -14.87
C ARG A 8 11.74 9.83 -13.86
N GLU A 9 10.99 10.91 -14.06
CA GLU A 9 11.02 12.04 -13.14
C GLU A 9 10.46 11.70 -11.75
N THR A 10 9.43 10.85 -11.67
CA THR A 10 8.92 10.38 -10.35
C THR A 10 9.94 9.52 -9.62
N LEU A 11 10.67 8.66 -10.34
CA LEU A 11 11.70 7.81 -9.75
C LEU A 11 12.86 8.66 -9.21
N ILE A 12 13.32 9.64 -9.99
CA ILE A 12 14.37 10.58 -9.55
C ILE A 12 13.91 11.39 -8.33
N ALA A 13 12.67 11.88 -8.32
CA ALA A 13 12.13 12.62 -7.18
C ALA A 13 12.09 11.75 -5.91
N THR A 14 11.64 10.51 -6.04
CA THR A 14 11.57 9.53 -4.94
C THR A 14 12.91 9.34 -4.24
N LEU A 15 14.01 9.23 -5.00
CA LEU A 15 15.36 9.04 -4.46
C LEU A 15 15.96 10.31 -3.85
N ARG A 16 15.44 11.49 -4.20
CA ARG A 16 15.97 12.78 -3.73
C ARG A 16 15.56 13.09 -2.29
N HIS A 17 14.45 12.56 -1.80
CA HIS A 17 13.90 12.88 -0.48
C HIS A 17 14.55 12.14 0.69
N ARG A 18 15.87 12.31 0.89
CA ARG A 18 16.66 11.59 1.93
C ARG A 18 16.07 11.67 3.33
N ARG A 19 15.53 12.83 3.74
CA ARG A 19 14.93 13.01 5.07
C ARG A 19 13.66 12.17 5.24
N LEU A 20 12.81 12.11 4.21
CA LEU A 20 11.59 11.32 4.21
C LEU A 20 11.90 9.82 4.26
N TRP A 21 12.95 9.39 3.55
CA TRP A 21 13.47 8.02 3.64
C TRP A 21 13.85 7.62 5.06
N LEU A 22 14.61 8.46 5.77
CA LEU A 22 15.00 8.19 7.15
C LEU A 22 13.79 8.13 8.08
N ILE A 23 12.87 9.09 7.97
CA ILE A 23 11.63 9.11 8.76
C ILE A 23 10.84 7.82 8.51
N GLN A 24 10.63 7.44 7.25
CA GLN A 24 9.92 6.21 6.91
C GLN A 24 10.63 4.97 7.43
N PHE A 25 11.96 4.89 7.29
CA PHE A 25 12.73 3.75 7.78
C PHE A 25 12.60 3.59 9.29
N PHE A 26 12.91 4.63 10.06
CA PHE A 26 12.87 4.55 11.52
C PHE A 26 11.45 4.46 12.07
N ALA A 27 10.48 5.16 11.49
CA ALA A 27 9.09 5.07 11.94
C ALA A 27 8.49 3.69 11.67
N ASN A 28 8.71 3.09 10.49
CA ASN A 28 8.24 1.72 10.23
C ASN A 28 8.96 0.69 11.11
N LEU A 29 10.26 0.86 11.38
CA LEU A 29 10.99 0.00 12.31
C LEU A 29 10.39 0.08 13.72
N LEU A 30 10.12 1.28 14.22
CA LEU A 30 9.48 1.49 15.52
C LEU A 30 8.07 0.89 15.55
N LEU A 31 7.28 1.06 14.49
CA LEU A 31 5.94 0.46 14.39
C LEU A 31 6.02 -1.08 14.38
N MET A 32 7.00 -1.67 13.70
CA MET A 32 7.21 -3.13 13.75
C MET A 32 7.58 -3.61 15.15
N LEU A 33 8.52 -2.94 15.84
CA LEU A 33 8.87 -3.26 17.22
C LEU A 33 7.67 -3.12 18.15
N TRP A 34 6.83 -2.12 17.92
CA TRP A 34 5.59 -1.92 18.66
C TRP A 34 4.61 -3.08 18.46
N VAL A 35 4.40 -3.53 17.21
CA VAL A 35 3.55 -4.69 16.90
C VAL A 35 4.07 -5.95 17.59
N VAL A 36 5.39 -6.18 17.55
CA VAL A 36 6.01 -7.30 18.28
C VAL A 36 5.74 -7.19 19.77
N GLY A 37 5.87 -6.00 20.35
CA GLY A 37 5.56 -5.74 21.76
C GLY A 37 4.11 -6.04 22.13
N ILE A 38 3.15 -5.62 21.30
CA ILE A 38 1.71 -5.92 21.53
C ILE A 38 1.47 -7.44 21.51
N VAL A 39 2.03 -8.16 20.53
CA VAL A 39 1.79 -9.62 20.39
C VAL A 39 2.37 -10.42 21.54
N HIS A 40 3.42 -9.93 22.21
CA HIS A 40 4.00 -10.59 23.39
C HIS A 40 3.30 -10.22 24.70
N MET A 41 2.29 -9.35 24.68
CA MET A 41 1.56 -8.97 25.88
C MET A 41 0.61 -10.11 26.31
N PRO A 42 0.67 -10.59 27.56
CA PRO A 42 -0.24 -11.62 28.04
C PRO A 42 -1.66 -11.07 28.21
N ASP A 43 -2.67 -11.89 27.93
CA ASP A 43 -4.11 -11.55 28.06
C ASP A 43 -4.75 -12.22 29.28
N SER A 44 -4.05 -12.27 30.41
CA SER A 44 -4.52 -12.93 31.63
C SER A 44 -5.52 -12.09 32.45
N TYR A 45 -5.47 -10.76 32.31
CA TYR A 45 -6.30 -9.84 33.08
C TYR A 45 -7.03 -8.85 32.19
N ALA A 46 -8.23 -8.41 32.62
CA ALA A 46 -9.05 -7.45 31.86
C ALA A 46 -8.33 -6.12 31.57
N TRP A 47 -7.47 -5.64 32.47
CA TRP A 47 -6.67 -4.43 32.23
C TRP A 47 -5.65 -4.61 31.11
N GLN A 48 -5.12 -5.82 30.91
CA GLN A 48 -4.20 -6.13 29.81
C GLN A 48 -4.95 -6.07 28.48
N VAL A 49 -6.17 -6.60 28.43
CA VAL A 49 -7.04 -6.50 27.25
C VAL A 49 -7.33 -5.05 26.89
N ILE A 50 -7.70 -4.22 27.88
CA ILE A 50 -7.95 -2.78 27.65
C ILE A 50 -6.68 -2.07 27.17
N ALA A 51 -5.53 -2.37 27.79
CA ALA A 51 -4.24 -1.81 27.37
C ALA A 51 -3.87 -2.23 25.94
N SER A 52 -4.05 -3.50 25.58
CA SER A 52 -3.82 -4.03 24.22
C SER A 52 -4.70 -3.31 23.19
N ILE A 53 -5.99 -3.13 23.48
CA ILE A 53 -6.91 -2.38 22.61
C ILE A 53 -6.44 -0.93 22.43
N LEU A 54 -6.06 -0.25 23.51
CA LEU A 54 -5.55 1.12 23.45
C LEU A 54 -4.25 1.22 22.63
N MET A 55 -3.35 0.25 22.79
CA MET A 55 -2.09 0.17 22.04
C MET A 55 -2.33 -0.06 20.55
N ILE A 56 -3.31 -0.89 20.18
CA ILE A 56 -3.74 -1.09 18.79
C ILE A 56 -4.33 0.21 18.22
N ALA A 57 -5.20 0.89 18.97
CA ALA A 57 -5.79 2.15 18.54
C ALA A 57 -4.71 3.22 18.30
N LEU A 58 -3.74 3.33 19.20
CA LEU A 58 -2.61 4.24 19.06
C LEU A 58 -1.73 3.87 17.85
N LEU A 59 -1.48 2.58 17.63
CA LEU A 59 -0.76 2.10 16.45
C LEU A 59 -1.45 2.52 15.16
N VAL A 60 -2.78 2.35 15.06
CA VAL A 60 -3.57 2.76 13.89
C VAL A 60 -3.45 4.27 13.64
N VAL A 61 -3.55 5.08 14.70
CA VAL A 61 -3.36 6.55 14.63
C VAL A 61 -1.96 6.89 14.13
N MET A 62 -0.91 6.25 14.66
CA MET A 62 0.47 6.50 14.25
C MET A 62 0.74 6.11 12.80
N VAL A 63 0.20 4.98 12.35
CA VAL A 63 0.25 4.56 10.94
C VAL A 63 -0.47 5.58 10.06
N ALA A 64 -1.68 6.01 10.45
CA ALA A 64 -2.44 7.01 9.69
C ALA A 64 -1.70 8.35 9.57
N ILE A 65 -1.06 8.82 10.65
CA ILE A 65 -0.23 10.04 10.63
C ILE A 65 0.99 9.85 9.75
N LEU A 66 1.71 8.72 9.85
CA LEU A 66 2.91 8.46 9.06
C LEU A 66 2.59 8.42 7.56
N GLN A 67 1.56 7.66 7.19
CA GLN A 67 1.20 7.50 5.78
C GLN A 67 0.49 8.73 5.21
N GLY A 68 -0.43 9.34 5.96
CA GLY A 68 -1.07 10.59 5.58
C GLY A 68 -0.09 11.76 5.49
N GLY A 69 0.86 11.86 6.43
CA GLY A 69 1.90 12.88 6.44
C GLY A 69 2.85 12.75 5.25
N THR A 70 3.13 11.52 4.83
CA THR A 70 3.95 11.24 3.64
C THR A 70 3.26 11.62 2.34
N LEU A 71 1.97 11.29 2.23
CA LEU A 71 1.12 11.71 1.11
C LEU A 71 1.07 13.24 1.00
N ASN A 72 0.81 13.92 2.12
CA ASN A 72 0.79 15.39 2.17
C ASN A 72 2.16 16.01 1.87
N TYR A 73 3.24 15.41 2.37
CA TYR A 73 4.60 15.91 2.13
C TYR A 73 4.95 15.82 0.65
N CYS A 74 4.70 14.68 -0.01
CA CYS A 74 4.94 14.54 -1.45
C CYS A 74 4.12 15.54 -2.27
N LEU A 75 2.87 15.78 -1.88
CA LEU A 75 2.02 16.79 -2.53
C LEU A 75 2.58 18.20 -2.35
N GLU A 76 2.98 18.56 -1.15
CA GLU A 76 3.49 19.89 -0.84
C GLU A 76 4.85 20.14 -1.50
N THR A 77 5.73 19.14 -1.59
CA THR A 77 7.02 19.31 -2.27
C THR A 77 6.88 19.52 -3.78
N ASP A 78 5.90 18.87 -4.41
CA ASP A 78 5.61 19.09 -5.83
C ASP A 78 4.91 20.44 -6.09
N ARG A 79 4.17 20.99 -5.11
CA ARG A 79 3.60 22.35 -5.18
C ARG A 79 4.65 23.43 -4.89
N ASN A 80 5.44 23.24 -3.85
CA ASN A 80 6.39 24.21 -3.30
C ASN A 80 7.77 23.54 -3.12
N LYS A 81 8.77 23.97 -3.91
CA LYS A 81 10.13 23.39 -3.91
C LYS A 81 10.88 23.45 -2.56
N ALA A 82 10.37 24.21 -1.58
CA ALA A 82 10.99 24.43 -0.27
C ALA A 82 10.05 24.03 0.90
N SER A 83 9.36 22.90 0.80
CA SER A 83 8.44 22.43 1.85
C SER A 83 9.18 21.98 3.12
N ALA A 84 8.89 22.60 4.26
CA ALA A 84 9.30 22.09 5.57
C ALA A 84 8.61 20.75 5.89
N LEU A 85 9.24 19.89 6.68
CA LEU A 85 8.73 18.56 7.01
C LEU A 85 7.59 18.57 8.04
N GLN A 86 7.57 19.52 8.97
CA GLN A 86 6.59 19.53 10.07
C GLN A 86 5.14 19.81 9.62
N PRO A 87 4.85 20.82 8.78
CA PRO A 87 3.46 21.18 8.47
C PRO A 87 2.63 20.04 7.84
N PRO A 88 3.16 19.25 6.88
CA PRO A 88 2.42 18.13 6.29
C PRO A 88 1.99 17.04 7.29
N PHE A 89 2.86 16.71 8.25
CA PHE A 89 2.56 15.75 9.31
C PHE A 89 1.57 16.33 10.33
N TRP A 90 1.64 17.63 10.59
CA TRP A 90 0.68 18.27 11.48
C TRP A 90 -0.73 18.29 10.87
N ASN A 91 -0.82 18.55 9.56
CA ASN A 91 -2.07 18.46 8.82
C ASN A 91 -2.60 17.03 8.79
N ALA A 92 -1.73 16.03 8.67
CA ALA A 92 -2.13 14.63 8.75
C ALA A 92 -2.75 14.26 10.11
N LEU A 93 -2.24 14.81 11.24
CA LEU A 93 -2.91 14.62 12.53
C LEU A 93 -4.33 15.22 12.51
N LYS A 94 -4.49 16.46 12.04
CA LYS A 94 -5.80 17.13 12.00
C LYS A 94 -6.81 16.34 11.16
N HIS A 95 -6.34 15.63 10.15
CA HIS A 95 -7.15 14.84 9.24
C HIS A 95 -7.06 13.32 9.50
N VAL A 96 -6.68 12.92 10.72
CA VAL A 96 -6.50 11.49 11.02
C VAL A 96 -7.83 10.72 10.98
N VAL A 97 -8.93 11.34 11.43
CA VAL A 97 -10.25 10.70 11.52
C VAL A 97 -10.76 10.17 10.16
N PRO A 98 -10.83 10.96 9.07
CA PRO A 98 -11.27 10.45 7.78
C PRO A 98 -10.31 9.40 7.20
N VAL A 99 -9.01 9.50 7.49
CA VAL A 99 -8.02 8.49 7.06
C VAL A 99 -8.25 7.17 7.79
N ILE A 100 -8.52 7.21 9.10
CA ILE A 100 -8.87 6.01 9.89
C ILE A 100 -10.19 5.42 9.38
N LEU A 101 -11.22 6.24 9.13
CA LEU A 101 -12.48 5.77 8.56
C LEU A 101 -12.25 5.04 7.24
N LEU A 102 -11.40 5.60 6.37
CA LEU A 102 -11.02 4.97 5.11
C LEU A 102 -10.29 3.65 5.32
N MET A 103 -9.37 3.58 6.29
CA MET A 103 -8.67 2.33 6.65
C MET A 103 -9.63 1.26 7.16
N VAL A 104 -10.64 1.63 7.96
CA VAL A 104 -11.69 0.73 8.44
C VAL A 104 -12.51 0.18 7.27
N ILE A 105 -12.95 1.04 6.35
CA ILE A 105 -13.65 0.61 5.13
C ILE A 105 -12.78 -0.34 4.31
N LEU A 106 -11.51 0.00 4.13
CA LEU A 106 -10.54 -0.82 3.41
C LEU A 106 -10.34 -2.18 4.07
N TYR A 107 -10.27 -2.23 5.40
CA TYR A 107 -10.18 -3.46 6.17
C TYR A 107 -11.40 -4.36 5.95
N PHE A 108 -12.63 -3.82 6.03
CA PHE A 108 -13.83 -4.61 5.79
C PHE A 108 -13.92 -5.13 4.35
N LEU A 109 -13.51 -4.33 3.36
CA LEU A 109 -13.44 -4.79 1.97
C LEU A 109 -12.36 -5.85 1.79
N TYR A 110 -11.23 -5.71 2.48
CA TYR A 110 -10.17 -6.71 2.48
C TYR A 110 -10.66 -8.03 3.10
N ASP A 111 -11.37 -7.99 4.23
CA ASP A 111 -12.01 -9.15 4.85
C ASP A 111 -13.06 -9.79 3.93
N LEU A 112 -13.88 -8.98 3.27
CA LEU A 112 -14.90 -9.47 2.33
C LEU A 112 -14.26 -10.23 1.16
N ILE A 113 -13.19 -9.69 0.57
CA ILE A 113 -12.41 -10.41 -0.46
C ILE A 113 -11.72 -11.61 0.19
N GLY A 114 -11.27 -11.50 1.44
CA GLY A 114 -10.79 -12.57 2.34
C GLY A 114 -11.67 -13.81 2.29
N ARG A 115 -12.96 -13.61 2.55
CA ARG A 115 -13.98 -14.67 2.56
C ARG A 115 -14.14 -15.36 1.21
N LEU A 116 -13.74 -14.73 0.10
CA LEU A 116 -13.74 -15.38 -1.22
C LEU A 116 -12.72 -16.54 -1.30
N ASP A 117 -11.68 -16.56 -0.45
CA ASP A 117 -10.76 -17.70 -0.37
C ASP A 117 -11.47 -18.98 0.11
N ASN A 118 -12.56 -18.87 0.86
CA ASN A 118 -13.34 -20.04 1.28
C ASN A 118 -13.93 -20.80 0.08
N TYR A 119 -14.09 -20.13 -1.07
CA TYR A 119 -14.58 -20.73 -2.30
C TYR A 119 -13.48 -21.24 -3.23
N GLN A 120 -12.20 -21.19 -2.81
CA GLN A 120 -11.06 -21.56 -3.65
C GLN A 120 -11.11 -23.02 -4.13
N TYR A 121 -11.83 -23.90 -3.43
CA TYR A 121 -12.00 -25.31 -3.81
C TYR A 121 -13.30 -25.58 -4.57
N SER A 122 -14.38 -24.86 -4.27
CA SER A 122 -15.71 -25.10 -4.85
C SER A 122 -15.91 -24.33 -6.16
N PHE A 123 -15.56 -23.04 -6.19
CA PHE A 123 -15.85 -22.16 -7.33
C PHE A 123 -15.03 -22.49 -8.57
N PRO A 124 -13.69 -22.72 -8.52
CA PRO A 124 -12.93 -23.13 -9.70
C PRO A 124 -13.40 -24.46 -10.30
N ARG A 125 -13.81 -25.39 -9.44
CA ARG A 125 -14.33 -26.70 -9.87
C ARG A 125 -15.68 -26.56 -10.57
N TYR A 126 -16.58 -25.75 -10.01
CA TYR A 126 -17.86 -25.39 -10.62
C TYR A 126 -17.66 -24.66 -11.96
N LEU A 127 -16.78 -23.65 -12.01
CA LEU A 127 -16.51 -22.90 -13.25
C LEU A 127 -16.01 -23.82 -14.37
N ARG A 128 -15.16 -24.79 -14.02
CA ARG A 128 -14.67 -25.82 -14.95
C ARG A 128 -15.79 -26.77 -15.43
N SER A 129 -16.76 -27.11 -14.57
CA SER A 129 -17.89 -27.96 -14.96
C SER A 129 -18.85 -27.26 -15.91
N GLU A 130 -18.91 -25.93 -15.90
CA GLU A 130 -19.69 -25.15 -16.87
C GLU A 130 -18.97 -24.97 -18.22
N PHE A 131 -17.66 -25.19 -18.28
CA PHE A 131 -16.93 -25.09 -19.55
C PHE A 131 -17.38 -26.16 -20.56
N PRO A 132 -17.49 -25.80 -21.85
CA PRO A 132 -17.78 -26.76 -22.91
C PRO A 132 -16.69 -27.85 -22.98
N ALA A 133 -17.06 -29.05 -23.45
CA ALA A 133 -16.22 -30.24 -23.39
C ALA A 133 -14.82 -30.06 -24.01
N TRP A 134 -14.71 -29.28 -25.09
CA TRP A 134 -13.43 -28.97 -25.74
C TRP A 134 -12.51 -28.14 -24.84
N LEU A 135 -13.05 -27.14 -24.15
CA LEU A 135 -12.28 -26.25 -23.27
C LEU A 135 -11.87 -26.97 -21.98
N ARG A 136 -12.74 -27.84 -21.45
CA ARG A 136 -12.45 -28.67 -20.27
C ARG A 136 -11.28 -29.65 -20.49
N ARG A 137 -11.04 -30.09 -21.72
CA ARG A 137 -9.90 -30.95 -22.09
C ARG A 137 -8.58 -30.19 -22.12
N ILE A 138 -8.61 -28.91 -22.50
CA ILE A 138 -7.41 -28.07 -22.67
C ILE A 138 -7.00 -27.40 -21.37
N VAL A 139 -7.97 -26.84 -20.65
CA VAL A 139 -7.71 -26.17 -19.38
C VAL A 139 -7.62 -27.25 -18.31
N SER A 140 -6.64 -27.18 -17.40
CA SER A 140 -6.54 -28.07 -16.24
C SER A 140 -7.20 -27.45 -14.99
N GLU A 141 -7.67 -28.27 -14.05
CA GLU A 141 -8.29 -27.75 -12.81
C GLU A 141 -7.30 -26.89 -11.99
N PRO A 142 -6.02 -27.28 -11.84
CA PRO A 142 -5.02 -26.42 -11.23
C PRO A 142 -4.86 -25.07 -11.93
N ALA A 143 -5.00 -25.00 -13.26
CA ALA A 143 -4.93 -23.74 -13.99
C ALA A 143 -6.10 -22.81 -13.62
N VAL A 144 -7.33 -23.34 -13.52
CA VAL A 144 -8.51 -22.54 -13.10
C VAL A 144 -8.35 -22.06 -11.65
N ARG A 145 -7.85 -22.92 -10.76
CA ARG A 145 -7.56 -22.55 -9.37
C ARG A 145 -6.48 -21.48 -9.27
N GLY A 146 -5.43 -21.60 -10.08
CA GLY A 146 -4.35 -20.62 -10.20
C GLY A 146 -4.87 -19.26 -10.68
N LEU A 147 -5.72 -19.25 -11.71
CA LEU A 147 -6.38 -18.03 -12.22
C LEU A 147 -7.24 -17.37 -11.14
N TYR A 148 -8.03 -18.16 -10.40
CA TYR A 148 -8.87 -17.65 -9.32
C TYR A 148 -8.02 -17.00 -8.21
N SER A 149 -6.94 -17.67 -7.79
CA SER A 149 -6.00 -17.12 -6.80
C SER A 149 -5.32 -15.84 -7.30
N ALA A 150 -4.91 -15.81 -8.56
CA ALA A 150 -4.33 -14.62 -9.19
C ALA A 150 -5.34 -13.46 -9.25
N PHE A 151 -6.60 -13.75 -9.55
CA PHE A 151 -7.68 -12.77 -9.55
C PHE A 151 -7.92 -12.18 -8.14
N LEU A 152 -8.01 -13.03 -7.11
CA LEU A 152 -8.16 -12.54 -5.73
C LEU A 152 -6.94 -11.71 -5.28
N THR A 153 -5.74 -12.13 -5.66
CA THR A 153 -4.50 -11.36 -5.41
C THR A 153 -4.54 -10.01 -6.12
N PHE A 154 -4.98 -9.97 -7.39
CA PHE A 154 -5.16 -8.73 -8.14
C PHE A 154 -6.16 -7.80 -7.46
N LEU A 155 -7.31 -8.32 -7.02
CA LEU A 155 -8.31 -7.54 -6.30
C LEU A 155 -7.74 -6.94 -5.01
N ARG A 156 -7.12 -7.77 -4.17
CA ARG A 156 -6.62 -7.34 -2.85
C ARG A 156 -5.44 -6.40 -2.93
N CYS A 157 -4.51 -6.66 -3.85
CA CYS A 157 -3.20 -6.03 -3.81
C CYS A 157 -2.98 -4.96 -4.89
N ILE A 158 -3.77 -4.94 -5.96
CA ILE A 158 -3.64 -3.97 -7.06
C ILE A 158 -4.90 -3.10 -7.14
N LEU A 159 -6.07 -3.72 -7.32
CA LEU A 159 -7.32 -2.97 -7.56
C LEU A 159 -7.71 -2.16 -6.33
N LEU A 160 -7.80 -2.80 -5.16
CA LEU A 160 -8.28 -2.15 -3.96
C LEU A 160 -7.34 -1.01 -3.51
N PRO A 161 -6.01 -1.19 -3.38
CA PRO A 161 -5.11 -0.08 -3.10
C PRO A 161 -5.12 0.97 -4.20
N GLY A 162 -5.19 0.55 -5.47
CA GLY A 162 -5.25 1.45 -6.63
C GLY A 162 -6.45 2.40 -6.61
N LEU A 163 -7.61 1.94 -6.11
CA LEU A 163 -8.82 2.75 -5.97
C LEU A 163 -8.80 3.65 -4.73
N PHE A 164 -8.31 3.14 -3.60
CA PHE A 164 -8.42 3.80 -2.30
C PHE A 164 -7.27 4.76 -1.99
N LEU A 165 -6.06 4.55 -2.52
CA LEU A 165 -4.93 5.45 -2.28
C LEU A 165 -5.15 6.89 -2.78
N PRO A 166 -5.72 7.13 -3.99
CA PRO A 166 -6.09 8.48 -4.41
C PRO A 166 -7.09 9.13 -3.47
N LEU A 167 -8.05 8.36 -2.96
CA LEU A 167 -9.03 8.85 -1.99
C LEU A 167 -8.36 9.17 -0.63
N ALA A 168 -7.38 8.36 -0.22
CA ALA A 168 -6.59 8.59 0.99
C ALA A 168 -5.81 9.92 0.91
N LEU A 169 -5.19 10.23 -0.24
CA LEU A 169 -4.52 11.51 -0.46
C LEU A 169 -5.49 12.70 -0.36
N LEU A 170 -6.70 12.57 -0.93
CA LEU A 170 -7.72 13.63 -0.86
C LEU A 170 -8.20 13.84 0.58
N CYS A 171 -8.39 12.76 1.35
CA CYS A 171 -8.78 12.82 2.75
C CYS A 171 -7.66 13.38 3.64
N ALA A 172 -6.41 13.01 3.39
CA ALA A 172 -5.24 13.48 4.13
C ALA A 172 -5.01 15.00 3.96
N ASP A 173 -5.35 15.56 2.81
CA ASP A 173 -5.16 16.99 2.54
C ASP A 173 -6.40 17.85 2.85
N ARG A 174 -7.62 17.36 2.55
CA ARG A 174 -8.86 18.14 2.66
C ARG A 174 -9.85 17.63 3.71
N ASN A 175 -9.43 16.73 4.60
CA ASN A 175 -10.28 16.11 5.60
C ASN A 175 -11.49 15.38 4.96
N PHE A 176 -12.65 15.32 5.62
CA PHE A 176 -13.89 14.75 5.08
C PHE A 176 -14.33 15.34 3.73
N ARG A 177 -13.92 16.57 3.38
CA ARG A 177 -14.22 17.15 2.06
C ARG A 177 -13.56 16.34 0.93
N GLY A 178 -12.50 15.59 1.22
CA GLY A 178 -11.84 14.70 0.28
C GLY A 178 -12.77 13.62 -0.31
N PHE A 179 -13.71 13.10 0.47
CA PHE A 179 -14.67 12.08 0.00
C PHE A 179 -15.60 12.58 -1.11
N PHE A 180 -15.90 13.89 -1.13
CA PHE A 180 -16.82 14.49 -2.09
C PHE A 180 -16.14 14.90 -3.41
N GLN A 181 -14.84 14.70 -3.55
CA GLN A 181 -14.07 15.11 -4.74
C GLN A 181 -13.99 14.01 -5.81
N LEU A 182 -15.14 13.42 -6.12
CA LEU A 182 -15.26 12.30 -7.06
C LEU A 182 -14.69 12.62 -8.44
N ARG A 183 -14.84 13.85 -8.93
CA ARG A 183 -14.29 14.27 -10.23
C ARG A 183 -12.76 14.22 -10.27
N ILE A 184 -12.10 14.69 -9.22
CA ILE A 184 -10.64 14.64 -9.11
C ILE A 184 -10.18 13.19 -8.97
N TRP A 185 -10.85 12.44 -8.08
CA TRP A 185 -10.59 11.03 -7.86
C TRP A 185 -10.68 10.21 -9.16
N LEU A 186 -11.77 10.33 -9.92
CA LEU A 186 -11.94 9.66 -11.21
C LEU A 186 -10.83 10.03 -12.20
N ARG A 187 -10.47 11.31 -12.30
CA ARG A 187 -9.37 11.75 -13.19
C ARG A 187 -8.02 11.15 -12.80
N MET A 188 -7.75 11.01 -11.50
CA MET A 188 -6.55 10.34 -11.02
C MET A 188 -6.56 8.85 -11.39
N LEU A 189 -7.71 8.18 -11.30
CA LEU A 189 -7.86 6.78 -11.70
C LEU A 189 -7.74 6.56 -13.22
N LEU A 190 -8.14 7.53 -14.03
CA LEU A 190 -8.00 7.46 -15.49
C LEU A 190 -6.55 7.65 -15.95
N ASN A 191 -5.63 8.06 -15.06
CA ASN A 191 -4.23 8.19 -15.41
C ASN A 191 -3.57 6.81 -15.53
N LEU A 192 -3.25 6.38 -16.75
CA LEU A 192 -2.63 5.07 -17.00
C LEU A 192 -1.27 4.89 -16.26
N ALA A 193 -0.50 5.97 -16.05
CA ALA A 193 0.75 5.89 -15.31
C ALA A 193 0.54 5.48 -13.84
N TRP A 194 -0.62 5.83 -13.25
CA TRP A 194 -0.99 5.44 -11.88
C TRP A 194 -1.04 3.92 -11.75
N TRP A 195 -1.78 3.26 -12.63
CA TRP A 195 -1.92 1.80 -12.61
C TRP A 195 -0.60 1.08 -12.86
N ILE A 196 0.22 1.58 -13.79
CA ILE A 196 1.57 1.03 -14.02
C ILE A 196 2.39 1.08 -12.72
N VAL A 197 2.44 2.23 -12.05
CA VAL A 197 3.22 2.35 -10.81
C VAL A 197 2.64 1.52 -9.68
N VAL A 198 1.31 1.42 -9.54
CA VAL A 198 0.71 0.52 -8.53
C VAL A 198 1.10 -0.94 -8.79
N ILE A 199 1.05 -1.41 -10.04
CA ILE A 199 1.44 -2.78 -10.40
C ILE A 199 2.93 -3.01 -10.11
N VAL A 200 3.80 -2.08 -10.50
CA VAL A 200 5.25 -2.20 -10.27
C VAL A 200 5.58 -2.09 -8.78
N ALA A 201 4.93 -1.20 -8.04
CA ALA A 201 5.10 -1.06 -6.60
C ALA A 201 4.59 -2.29 -5.84
N TRP A 202 3.51 -2.92 -6.30
CA TRP A 202 3.07 -4.22 -5.79
C TRP A 202 4.15 -5.29 -6.02
N PHE A 203 4.68 -5.38 -7.24
CA PHE A 203 5.70 -6.35 -7.58
C PHE A 203 6.97 -6.16 -6.72
N LEU A 204 7.47 -4.94 -6.60
CA LEU A 204 8.69 -4.63 -5.84
C LEU A 204 8.48 -4.67 -4.32
N GLY A 205 7.40 -4.06 -3.83
CA GLY A 205 7.17 -3.85 -2.41
C GLY A 205 6.48 -5.02 -1.70
N ILE A 206 5.82 -5.92 -2.44
CA ILE A 206 5.12 -7.07 -1.87
C ILE A 206 5.71 -8.38 -2.40
N TRP A 207 5.69 -8.60 -3.71
CA TRP A 207 6.10 -9.89 -4.28
C TRP A 207 7.60 -10.16 -4.11
N CYS A 208 8.46 -9.22 -4.50
CA CYS A 208 9.90 -9.33 -4.33
C CYS A 208 10.28 -9.43 -2.85
N VAL A 209 9.66 -8.63 -1.98
CA VAL A 209 9.87 -8.68 -0.53
C VAL A 209 9.53 -10.06 0.04
N ALA A 210 8.35 -10.60 -0.29
CA ALA A 210 7.95 -11.94 0.16
C ALA A 210 8.92 -13.01 -0.33
N LYS A 211 9.34 -12.96 -1.60
CA LYS A 211 10.32 -13.90 -2.16
C LYS A 211 11.68 -13.78 -1.49
N LEU A 212 12.13 -12.56 -1.21
CA LEU A 212 13.41 -12.31 -0.57
C LEU A 212 13.42 -12.81 0.88
N LEU A 213 12.34 -12.60 1.63
CA LEU A 213 12.19 -13.13 2.99
C LEU A 213 12.16 -14.67 3.04
N HIS A 214 11.54 -15.32 2.06
CA HIS A 214 11.53 -16.79 1.96
C HIS A 214 12.84 -17.39 1.44
N TRP A 215 13.83 -16.59 1.06
CA TRP A 215 15.10 -17.09 0.52
C TRP A 215 16.07 -17.52 1.63
N THR A 216 15.98 -18.79 2.04
CA THR A 216 16.87 -19.40 3.04
C THR A 216 18.20 -19.83 2.42
N LEU A 217 19.29 -19.80 3.20
CA LEU A 217 20.54 -20.43 2.79
C LEU A 217 20.39 -21.95 2.72
N ASP A 218 21.30 -22.62 1.99
CA ASP A 218 21.30 -24.08 1.92
C ASP A 218 21.55 -24.65 3.34
N PRO A 219 20.62 -25.46 3.88
CA PRO A 219 20.71 -25.99 5.23
C PRO A 219 21.93 -26.88 5.45
N LYS A 220 22.56 -27.37 4.38
CA LYS A 220 23.74 -28.25 4.47
C LYS A 220 25.04 -27.48 4.71
N THR A 221 25.09 -26.20 4.35
CA THR A 221 26.33 -25.40 4.38
C THR A 221 26.27 -24.21 5.33
N ALA A 222 25.07 -23.80 5.76
CA ALA A 222 24.87 -22.60 6.56
C ALA A 222 25.07 -22.85 8.06
N SER A 223 25.88 -22.02 8.70
CA SER A 223 25.94 -21.93 10.17
C SER A 223 24.78 -21.08 10.68
N LEU A 224 24.35 -21.30 11.94
CA LEU A 224 23.29 -20.51 12.60
C LEU A 224 23.59 -19.01 12.57
N HIS A 225 24.85 -18.63 12.78
CA HIS A 225 25.29 -17.23 12.73
C HIS A 225 25.22 -16.65 11.31
N GLY A 226 25.56 -17.45 10.29
CA GLY A 226 25.42 -17.07 8.89
C GLY A 226 23.97 -16.80 8.50
N GLU A 227 23.04 -17.64 8.96
CA GLU A 227 21.60 -17.45 8.70
C GLU A 227 21.04 -16.20 9.42
N GLN A 228 21.51 -15.88 10.63
CA GLN A 228 21.13 -14.64 11.33
C GLN A 228 21.57 -13.38 10.59
N ILE A 229 22.83 -13.32 10.13
CA ILE A 229 23.35 -12.20 9.34
C ILE A 229 22.57 -12.09 8.03
N TRP A 230 22.34 -13.21 7.37
CA TRP A 230 21.58 -13.26 6.12
C TRP A 230 20.12 -12.81 6.28
N LEU A 231 19.48 -13.19 7.39
CA LEU A 231 18.14 -12.71 7.75
C LEU A 231 18.12 -11.20 7.97
N ALA A 232 19.09 -10.66 8.72
CA ALA A 232 19.19 -9.21 8.96
C ALA A 232 19.36 -8.43 7.64
N PHE A 233 20.24 -8.91 6.74
CA PHE A 233 20.40 -8.33 5.41
C PHE A 233 19.09 -8.38 4.61
N ARG A 234 18.42 -9.53 4.57
CA ARG A 234 17.14 -9.69 3.88
C ARG A 234 16.06 -8.73 4.40
N LEU A 235 15.99 -8.55 5.72
CA LEU A 235 15.05 -7.62 6.35
C LEU A 235 15.34 -6.16 5.96
N ILE A 236 16.62 -5.75 5.98
CA ILE A 236 17.01 -4.39 5.58
C ILE A 236 16.66 -4.14 4.12
N VAL A 237 17.04 -5.04 3.21
CA VAL A 237 16.76 -4.92 1.78
C VAL A 237 15.25 -4.90 1.52
N SER A 238 14.50 -5.78 2.19
CA SER A 238 13.04 -5.82 2.09
C SER A 238 12.40 -4.51 2.54
N CYS A 239 12.87 -3.93 3.65
CA CYS A 239 12.39 -2.66 4.17
C CYS A 239 12.67 -1.52 3.18
N LEU A 240 13.88 -1.47 2.61
CA LEU A 240 14.24 -0.46 1.61
C LEU A 240 13.39 -0.58 0.33
N LEU A 241 13.10 -1.80 -0.13
CA LEU A 241 12.22 -2.04 -1.29
C LEU A 241 10.77 -1.62 -1.01
N ALA A 242 10.25 -1.92 0.17
CA ALA A 242 8.91 -1.51 0.58
C ALA A 242 8.79 0.02 0.66
N ILE A 243 9.77 0.68 1.30
CA ILE A 243 9.81 2.15 1.39
C ILE A 243 9.96 2.79 0.01
N PHE A 244 10.84 2.26 -0.85
CA PHE A 244 10.99 2.73 -2.23
C PHE A 244 9.64 2.68 -2.97
N SER A 245 8.98 1.53 -2.93
CA SER A 245 7.71 1.29 -3.61
C SER A 245 6.63 2.24 -3.10
N TRP A 246 6.56 2.43 -1.79
CA TRP A 246 5.61 3.35 -1.16
C TRP A 246 5.85 4.82 -1.55
N LEU A 247 7.09 5.29 -1.48
CA LEU A 247 7.43 6.68 -1.82
C LEU A 247 7.24 6.95 -3.31
N TRP A 248 7.48 5.95 -4.17
CA TRP A 248 7.23 6.08 -5.59
C TRP A 248 5.74 6.23 -5.91
N VAL A 249 4.89 5.46 -5.23
CA VAL A 249 3.43 5.60 -5.30
C VAL A 249 3.00 6.99 -4.83
N CYS A 250 3.49 7.45 -3.66
CA CYS A 250 3.15 8.76 -3.11
C CYS A 250 3.52 9.91 -4.06
N THR A 251 4.73 9.89 -4.63
CA THR A 251 5.19 10.95 -5.54
C THR A 251 4.40 10.97 -6.85
N LEU A 252 4.10 9.83 -7.45
CA LEU A 252 3.26 9.82 -8.65
C LEU A 252 1.84 10.31 -8.34
N LEU A 253 1.29 9.89 -7.20
CA LEU A 253 -0.07 10.26 -6.80
C LEU A 253 -0.20 11.78 -6.58
N ALA A 254 0.79 12.40 -5.94
CA ALA A 254 0.90 13.85 -5.80
C ALA A 254 0.82 14.56 -7.17
N ARG A 255 1.63 14.11 -8.15
CA ARG A 255 1.61 14.67 -9.51
C ARG A 255 0.30 14.43 -10.24
N ALA A 256 -0.28 13.24 -10.11
CA ALA A 256 -1.57 12.90 -10.71
C ALA A 256 -2.67 13.84 -10.20
N ARG A 257 -2.63 14.15 -8.91
CA ARG A 257 -3.55 15.11 -8.29
C ARG A 257 -3.37 16.52 -8.83
N ILE A 258 -2.15 17.05 -8.87
CA ILE A 258 -1.88 18.41 -9.38
C ILE A 258 -2.35 18.54 -10.84
N LYS A 259 -2.07 17.51 -11.67
CA LYS A 259 -2.56 17.45 -13.06
C LYS A 259 -4.10 17.45 -13.13
N ALA A 260 -4.77 16.70 -12.25
CA ALA A 260 -6.22 16.64 -12.22
C ALA A 260 -6.85 17.98 -11.79
N GLU A 261 -6.25 18.68 -10.81
CA GLU A 261 -6.66 20.02 -10.36
C GLU A 261 -6.51 21.05 -11.50
N ALA A 262 -5.35 21.11 -12.15
CA ALA A 262 -5.09 22.03 -13.27
C ALA A 262 -6.03 21.79 -14.47
N ALA A 263 -6.42 20.54 -14.71
CA ALA A 263 -7.38 20.20 -15.76
C ALA A 263 -8.82 20.61 -15.40
N MET A 264 -9.16 20.82 -14.12
CA MET A 264 -10.49 21.32 -13.74
C MET A 264 -10.55 22.83 -13.89
N GLU A 265 -9.48 23.56 -13.57
CA GLU A 265 -9.40 25.01 -13.79
C GLU A 265 -9.57 25.40 -15.26
N LYS A 266 -9.05 24.57 -16.18
CA LYS A 266 -9.16 24.80 -17.64
C LYS A 266 -10.52 24.43 -18.23
N SER A 267 -11.34 23.68 -17.51
CA SER A 267 -12.67 23.27 -17.93
C SER A 267 -13.68 23.78 -16.91
N PRO A 268 -13.83 25.11 -16.72
CA PRO A 268 -14.89 25.64 -15.89
C PRO A 268 -16.20 25.10 -16.44
N ALA A 269 -16.95 24.44 -15.57
CA ALA A 269 -18.16 23.71 -15.95
C ALA A 269 -19.11 24.62 -16.74
N VAL A 270 -19.48 24.17 -17.94
CA VAL A 270 -20.79 24.44 -18.53
C VAL A 270 -21.81 23.59 -17.79
#